data_AF-A0A954SQV4-F1
#
_entry.id   AF-A0A954SQV4-F1
#
_cell.length_a   1.000
_cell.length_b   1.000
_cell.length_c   1.000
_cell.angle_alpha   90.00
_cell.angle_beta   90.00
_cell.angle_gamma   90.00
#
_symmetry.space_group_name_H-M   'P 1'
#
loop_
_entity.id
_entity.type
_entity.pdbx_description
1 polymer ?
#
loop_
_entity_poly.entity_id
_entity_poly.type
_entity_poly.pdbx_seq_one_letter_code
_entity_poly.pdbx_strand_id
1 'polypeptide(L)'
;IETFAGAILAFTVYGIGKTFFWPTMLAVASDRFPKTGAVAISIMGGIAMLSAGLIGSPGLGYFKDRYSGEALQTANAGLYDSSKAAKPSRFLFFPDSLGIDNTKLGEAQEKLKKIREEDRLVGEEALAKLSADERALVEASIAGDRKTLVADSAIPATMAVIYLILLIYFKSIGGYKPVTIEAGTSLGTAES
;
A
#
# COMPACT_ATOMS: atom_id res chain seq x y z
N ILE A 1 4.72 -10.04 12.62
CA ILE A 1 4.69 -9.36 13.93
C ILE A 1 3.63 -10.05 14.77
N GLU A 2 4.06 -10.80 15.78
CA GLU A 2 3.13 -11.53 16.66
C GLU A 2 2.78 -10.73 17.92
N THR A 3 3.51 -9.62 18.17
CA THR A 3 3.39 -8.84 19.40
C THR A 3 2.86 -7.44 19.12
N PHE A 4 1.99 -6.96 19.99
CA PHE A 4 1.45 -5.60 19.94
C PHE A 4 2.55 -4.54 19.90
N ALA A 5 3.59 -4.70 20.73
CA ALA A 5 4.72 -3.79 20.78
C ALA A 5 5.48 -3.71 19.44
N GLY A 6 5.69 -4.85 18.78
CA GLY A 6 6.32 -4.88 17.45
C GLY A 6 5.49 -4.16 16.40
N ALA A 7 4.15 -4.23 16.50
CA ALA A 7 3.25 -3.55 15.58
C ALA A 7 3.36 -2.03 15.75
N ILE A 8 3.33 -1.55 17.00
CA ILE A 8 3.50 -0.13 17.32
C ILE A 8 4.83 0.39 16.77
N LEU A 9 5.94 -0.31 17.00
CA LEU A 9 7.25 0.08 16.47
C LEU A 9 7.25 0.19 14.94
N ALA A 10 6.68 -0.81 14.25
CA ALA A 10 6.59 -0.80 12.79
C ALA A 10 5.73 0.36 12.28
N PHE A 11 4.58 0.63 12.91
CA PHE A 11 3.71 1.75 12.55
C PHE A 11 4.37 3.10 12.82
N THR A 12 5.15 3.24 13.90
CA THR A 12 5.92 4.46 14.18
C THR A 12 6.96 4.72 13.10
N VAL A 13 7.77 3.71 12.73
CA VAL A 13 8.77 3.85 11.67
C VAL A 13 8.10 4.21 10.33
N TYR A 14 7.01 3.52 9.99
CA TYR A 14 6.21 3.82 8.80
C TYR A 14 5.65 5.26 8.82
N GLY A 15 5.12 5.69 9.96
CA GLY A 15 4.57 7.04 10.15
C GLY A 15 5.63 8.13 9.95
N ILE A 16 6.81 7.96 10.57
CA ILE A 16 7.97 8.87 10.38
C ILE A 16 8.39 8.90 8.91
N GLY A 17 8.47 7.74 8.26
CA GLY A 17 8.79 7.66 6.83
C GLY A 17 7.80 8.46 5.98
N LYS A 18 6.49 8.28 6.19
CA LYS A 18 5.46 9.00 5.43
C LYS A 18 5.51 10.51 5.65
N THR A 19 5.76 10.98 6.87
CA THR A 19 5.84 12.42 7.16
C THR A 19 7.15 13.06 6.71
N PHE A 20 8.22 12.28 6.53
CA PHE A 20 9.51 12.80 6.07
C PHE A 20 9.63 12.80 4.54
N PHE A 21 9.32 11.70 3.86
CA PHE A 21 9.61 11.53 2.43
C PHE A 21 8.74 12.39 1.52
N TRP A 22 7.47 12.61 1.89
CA TRP A 22 6.57 13.41 1.07
C TRP A 22 6.93 14.90 1.06
N PRO A 23 7.07 15.60 2.21
CA PRO A 23 7.47 17.00 2.22
C PRO A 23 8.87 17.23 1.66
N THR A 24 9.82 16.32 1.89
CA THR A 24 11.18 16.44 1.35
C THR A 24 11.21 16.30 -0.17
N MET A 25 10.41 15.40 -0.75
CA MET A 25 10.28 15.29 -2.21
C MET A 25 9.68 16.57 -2.82
N LEU A 26 8.64 17.12 -2.20
CA LEU A 26 8.04 18.38 -2.63
C LEU A 26 9.02 19.56 -2.53
N ALA A 27 9.79 19.65 -1.44
CA ALA A 27 10.80 20.70 -1.25
C ALA A 27 11.93 20.63 -2.29
N VAL A 28 12.46 19.43 -2.55
CA VAL A 28 13.50 19.24 -3.58
C VAL A 28 12.96 19.60 -4.97
N ALA A 29 11.72 19.22 -5.28
CA ALA A 29 11.11 19.57 -6.55
C ALA A 29 10.86 21.08 -6.69
N SER A 30 10.37 21.75 -5.65
CA SER A 30 10.11 23.21 -5.68
C SER A 30 11.40 24.01 -5.92
N ASP A 31 12.48 23.59 -5.28
CA ASP A 31 13.78 24.25 -5.40
C ASP A 31 14.52 23.92 -6.70
N ARG A 32 14.28 22.74 -7.29
CA ARG A 32 14.88 22.36 -8.58
C ARG A 32 14.14 22.94 -9.77
N PHE A 33 12.84 23.17 -9.64
CA PHE A 33 12.00 23.75 -10.68
C PHE A 33 11.29 25.05 -10.23
N PRO A 34 12.02 26.06 -9.72
CA PRO A 34 11.42 27.25 -9.11
C PRO A 34 10.56 28.07 -10.10
N LYS A 35 10.86 28.00 -11.40
CA LYS A 35 10.06 28.65 -12.46
C LYS A 35 8.68 28.01 -12.66
N THR A 36 8.49 26.77 -12.24
CA THR A 36 7.24 26.01 -12.43
C THR A 36 6.32 26.05 -11.20
N GLY A 37 6.83 26.52 -10.05
CA GLY A 37 6.08 26.85 -8.85
C GLY A 37 4.98 25.83 -8.49
N ALA A 38 3.77 26.34 -8.25
CA ALA A 38 2.60 25.54 -7.86
C ALA A 38 2.15 24.53 -8.92
N VAL A 39 2.46 24.76 -10.21
CA VAL A 39 2.01 23.89 -11.31
C VAL A 39 2.72 22.54 -11.25
N ALA A 40 4.04 22.52 -11.11
CA ALA A 40 4.79 21.27 -11.02
C ALA A 40 4.42 20.47 -9.76
N ILE A 41 4.28 21.14 -8.62
CA ILE A 41 3.87 20.51 -7.36
C ILE A 41 2.49 19.86 -7.51
N SER A 42 1.53 20.54 -8.15
CA SER A 42 0.18 20.01 -8.39
C SER A 42 0.19 18.81 -9.33
N ILE A 43 1.00 18.85 -10.40
CA ILE A 43 1.14 17.72 -11.34
C ILE A 43 1.74 16.51 -10.63
N MET A 44 2.80 16.68 -9.85
CA MET A 44 3.40 15.57 -9.08
C MET A 44 2.40 14.97 -8.09
N GLY A 45 1.66 15.81 -7.36
CA GLY A 45 0.60 15.35 -6.45
C GLY A 45 -0.50 14.57 -7.18
N GLY A 46 -0.94 15.07 -8.33
CA GLY A 46 -1.93 14.42 -9.19
C GLY A 46 -1.45 13.06 -9.71
N ILE A 47 -0.22 12.98 -10.22
CA ILE A 47 0.37 11.72 -10.69
C ILE A 47 0.48 10.70 -9.54
N ALA A 48 0.91 11.14 -8.35
CA ALA A 48 0.99 10.26 -7.19
C ALA A 48 -0.37 9.68 -6.80
N MET A 49 -1.42 10.51 -6.76
CA MET A 49 -2.78 10.06 -6.43
C MET A 49 -3.38 9.16 -7.52
N LEU A 50 -3.15 9.48 -8.80
CA LEU A 50 -3.55 8.62 -9.92
C LEU A 50 -2.84 7.27 -9.88
N SER A 51 -1.54 7.26 -9.59
CA SER A 51 -0.77 6.01 -9.45
C SER A 51 -1.30 5.17 -8.29
N ALA A 52 -1.62 5.78 -7.14
CA ALA A 52 -2.18 5.06 -6.00
C ALA A 52 -3.55 4.45 -6.33
N GLY A 53 -4.43 5.21 -7.00
CA GLY A 53 -5.78 4.76 -7.33
C GLY A 53 -5.85 3.74 -8.48
N LEU A 54 -5.09 3.96 -9.55
CA LEU A 54 -5.16 3.14 -10.77
C LEU A 54 -4.29 1.88 -10.70
N ILE A 55 -3.19 1.92 -9.95
CA ILE A 55 -2.21 0.83 -9.90
C ILE A 55 -2.17 0.22 -8.50
N GLY A 56 -2.09 1.06 -7.45
CA GLY A 56 -1.97 0.60 -6.07
C GLY A 56 -3.14 -0.26 -5.62
N SER A 57 -4.35 0.30 -5.61
CA SER A 57 -5.54 -0.41 -5.12
C SER A 57 -5.88 -1.70 -5.91
N PRO A 58 -5.88 -1.70 -7.26
CA PRO A 58 -6.12 -2.92 -8.03
C PRO A 58 -5.01 -3.96 -7.87
N GLY A 59 -3.75 -3.53 -7.74
CA GLY A 59 -2.62 -4.42 -7.50
C GLY A 59 -2.72 -5.14 -6.15
N LEU A 60 -3.01 -4.39 -5.08
CA LEU A 60 -3.24 -4.95 -3.75
C LEU A 60 -4.42 -5.93 -3.74
N GLY A 61 -5.52 -5.59 -4.42
CA GLY A 61 -6.67 -6.49 -4.59
C GLY A 61 -6.27 -7.80 -5.28
N TYR A 62 -5.55 -7.72 -6.40
CA TYR A 62 -5.07 -8.89 -7.13
C TYR A 62 -4.17 -9.81 -6.28
N PHE A 63 -3.19 -9.24 -5.55
CA PHE A 63 -2.31 -10.05 -4.70
C PHE A 63 -3.06 -10.66 -3.52
N LYS A 64 -4.02 -9.94 -2.93
CA LYS A 64 -4.91 -10.48 -1.91
C LYS A 64 -5.70 -11.67 -2.43
N ASP A 65 -6.33 -11.54 -3.59
CA ASP A 65 -7.12 -12.61 -4.20
C ASP A 65 -6.24 -13.81 -4.51
N ARG A 66 -5.07 -13.58 -5.11
CA ARG A 66 -4.09 -14.63 -5.40
C ARG A 66 -3.65 -15.40 -4.16
N TYR A 67 -3.12 -14.70 -3.17
CA TYR A 67 -2.57 -15.37 -2.00
C TYR A 67 -3.65 -16.00 -1.11
N SER A 68 -4.85 -15.42 -1.05
CA SER A 68 -5.98 -16.01 -0.33
C SER A 68 -6.50 -17.26 -1.03
N GLY A 69 -6.59 -17.23 -2.37
CA GLY A 69 -6.96 -18.39 -3.18
C GLY A 69 -5.95 -19.54 -3.04
N GLU A 70 -4.65 -19.25 -3.17
CA GLU A 70 -3.57 -20.23 -2.96
C GLU A 70 -3.58 -20.81 -1.54
N ALA A 71 -3.84 -19.98 -0.53
CA ALA A 71 -3.94 -20.41 0.87
C ALA A 71 -5.13 -21.35 1.09
N LEU A 72 -6.31 -21.02 0.55
CA LEU A 72 -7.50 -21.86 0.67
C LEU A 72 -7.34 -23.17 -0.09
N GLN A 73 -6.75 -23.14 -1.29
CA GLN A 73 -6.50 -24.35 -2.08
C GLN A 73 -5.55 -25.31 -1.34
N THR A 74 -4.52 -24.78 -0.67
CA THR A 74 -3.57 -25.58 0.11
C THR A 74 -4.22 -26.15 1.38
N ALA A 75 -5.09 -25.37 2.04
CA ALA A 75 -5.74 -25.79 3.28
C ALA A 75 -6.91 -26.76 3.04
N ASN A 76 -7.75 -26.49 2.04
CA ASN A 76 -8.93 -27.29 1.70
C ASN A 76 -9.32 -27.11 0.23
N ALA A 77 -8.80 -28.00 -0.63
CA ALA A 77 -9.07 -27.98 -2.07
C ALA A 77 -10.57 -28.15 -2.42
N GLY A 78 -11.31 -28.95 -1.66
CA GLY A 78 -12.75 -29.16 -1.89
C GLY A 78 -13.58 -27.90 -1.60
N LEU A 79 -13.23 -27.18 -0.54
CA LEU A 79 -13.86 -25.90 -0.22
C LEU A 79 -13.46 -24.80 -1.22
N TYR A 80 -12.22 -24.83 -1.71
CA TYR A 80 -11.77 -23.93 -2.76
C TYR A 80 -12.61 -24.06 -4.04
N ASP A 81 -12.90 -25.28 -4.51
CA ASP A 81 -13.69 -25.47 -5.73
C ASP A 81 -15.13 -24.96 -5.62
N SER A 82 -15.72 -25.04 -4.42
CA SER A 82 -17.07 -24.53 -4.16
C SER A 82 -17.10 -23.03 -3.81
N SER A 83 -15.97 -22.44 -3.41
CA SER A 83 -15.91 -21.08 -2.85
C SER A 83 -14.91 -20.15 -3.55
N LYS A 84 -14.38 -20.55 -4.71
CA LYS A 84 -13.60 -19.69 -5.60
C LYS A 84 -14.48 -18.62 -6.24
N ALA A 85 -13.92 -17.44 -6.45
CA ALA A 85 -14.60 -16.35 -7.14
C ALA A 85 -14.96 -16.77 -8.57
N ALA A 86 -16.14 -16.36 -9.05
CA ALA A 86 -16.59 -16.68 -10.41
C ALA A 86 -15.80 -15.92 -11.49
N LYS A 87 -15.23 -14.76 -11.15
CA LYS A 87 -14.44 -13.92 -12.05
C LYS A 87 -12.99 -13.90 -11.59
N PRO A 88 -12.02 -14.14 -12.50
CA PRO A 88 -10.62 -13.98 -12.17
C PRO A 88 -10.25 -12.51 -11.97
N SER A 89 -9.35 -12.29 -11.01
CA SER A 89 -8.69 -11.01 -10.79
C SER A 89 -7.50 -10.89 -11.72
N ARG A 90 -7.39 -9.72 -12.37
CA ARG A 90 -6.34 -9.42 -13.36
C ARG A 90 -5.63 -8.15 -12.99
N PHE A 91 -4.30 -8.15 -13.09
CA PHE A 91 -3.50 -6.97 -12.82
C PHE A 91 -2.33 -6.84 -13.79
N LEU A 92 -2.33 -5.76 -14.57
CA LEU A 92 -1.27 -5.43 -15.54
C LEU A 92 -0.87 -6.64 -16.40
N PHE A 93 0.37 -7.13 -16.23
CA PHE A 93 0.98 -8.25 -16.94
C PHE A 93 1.04 -9.53 -16.11
N PHE A 94 0.46 -9.55 -14.91
CA PHE A 94 0.37 -10.76 -14.10
C PHE A 94 -0.68 -11.72 -14.65
N PRO A 95 -0.47 -13.04 -14.48
CA PRO A 95 -1.45 -14.04 -14.91
C PRO A 95 -2.76 -13.87 -14.14
N ASP A 96 -3.86 -14.29 -14.73
CA ASP A 96 -5.16 -14.27 -14.05
C ASP A 96 -5.13 -15.13 -12.78
N SER A 97 -5.80 -14.67 -11.73
CA SER A 97 -5.84 -15.35 -10.44
C SER A 97 -7.25 -15.43 -9.89
N LEU A 98 -7.61 -16.57 -9.29
CA LEU A 98 -8.90 -16.79 -8.67
C LEU A 98 -8.77 -16.70 -7.15
N GLY A 99 -9.41 -15.67 -6.58
CA GLY A 99 -9.53 -15.51 -5.14
C GLY A 99 -10.70 -16.27 -4.53
N ILE A 100 -10.97 -15.96 -3.27
CA ILE A 100 -12.14 -16.47 -2.53
C ILE A 100 -13.37 -15.65 -2.93
N ASP A 101 -14.54 -16.27 -2.99
CA ASP A 101 -15.80 -15.57 -3.21
C ASP A 101 -16.06 -14.51 -2.13
N ASN A 102 -16.24 -13.26 -2.56
CA ASN A 102 -16.39 -12.11 -1.67
C ASN A 102 -17.66 -12.16 -0.82
N THR A 103 -18.73 -12.81 -1.31
CA THR A 103 -19.99 -12.92 -0.57
C THR A 103 -19.82 -13.88 0.59
N LYS A 104 -19.31 -15.09 0.31
CA LYS A 104 -19.04 -16.11 1.34
C LYS A 104 -18.02 -15.64 2.37
N LEU A 105 -16.95 -15.00 1.90
CA LEU A 105 -15.93 -14.46 2.79
C LEU A 105 -16.49 -13.32 3.65
N GLY A 106 -17.30 -12.42 3.05
CA GLY A 106 -17.94 -11.32 3.77
C GLY A 106 -18.91 -11.79 4.85
N GLU A 107 -19.73 -12.81 4.57
CA GLU A 107 -20.63 -13.41 5.56
C GLU A 107 -19.85 -14.05 6.73
N ALA A 108 -18.79 -14.80 6.45
CA ALA A 108 -17.94 -15.40 7.47
C ALA A 108 -17.23 -14.34 8.34
N GLN A 109 -16.75 -13.26 7.71
CA GLN A 109 -16.11 -12.14 8.41
C GLN A 109 -17.11 -11.35 9.27
N GLU A 110 -18.33 -11.14 8.80
CA GLU A 110 -19.37 -10.45 9.56
C GLU A 110 -19.84 -11.28 10.76
N LYS A 111 -19.99 -12.59 10.60
CA LYS A 111 -20.25 -13.50 11.73
C LYS A 111 -19.12 -13.45 12.75
N LEU A 112 -17.86 -13.48 12.29
CA LEU A 112 -16.71 -13.36 13.18
C LEU A 112 -16.71 -12.02 13.93
N LYS A 113 -17.07 -10.92 13.26
CA LYS A 113 -17.18 -9.60 13.88
C LYS A 113 -18.24 -9.60 14.97
N LYS A 114 -19.43 -10.16 14.72
CA LYS A 114 -20.49 -10.30 15.73
C LYS A 114 -20.03 -11.13 16.93
N ILE A 115 -19.39 -12.28 16.70
CA ILE A 115 -18.82 -13.12 17.78
C ILE A 115 -17.82 -12.31 18.63
N ARG A 116 -16.94 -11.54 17.98
CA ARG A 116 -15.95 -10.71 18.70
C ARG A 116 -16.61 -9.62 19.56
N GLU A 117 -17.70 -9.03 19.09
CA GLU A 117 -18.41 -7.96 19.80
C GLU A 117 -19.30 -8.49 20.92
N GLU A 118 -20.11 -9.51 20.64
CA GLU A 118 -21.07 -10.10 21.58
C GLU A 118 -20.37 -10.89 22.68
N ASP A 119 -19.42 -11.75 22.32
CA ASP A 119 -18.73 -12.62 23.27
C ASP A 119 -17.44 -12.00 23.83
N ARG A 120 -17.04 -10.82 23.32
CA ARG A 120 -15.77 -10.14 23.66
C ARG A 120 -14.54 -11.04 23.49
N LEU A 121 -14.61 -11.98 22.57
CA LEU A 121 -13.52 -12.90 22.24
C LEU A 121 -12.62 -12.31 21.17
N VAL A 122 -11.33 -12.65 21.21
CA VAL A 122 -10.34 -12.21 20.23
C VAL A 122 -9.49 -13.39 19.76
N GLY A 123 -8.87 -13.24 18.60
CA GLY A 123 -7.95 -14.26 18.07
C GLY A 123 -8.61 -15.61 17.80
N GLU A 124 -7.94 -16.69 18.20
CA GLU A 124 -8.35 -18.07 17.93
C GLU A 124 -9.65 -18.47 18.63
N GLU A 125 -9.96 -17.92 19.81
CA GLU A 125 -11.18 -18.23 20.55
C GLU A 125 -12.44 -17.79 19.79
N ALA A 126 -12.36 -16.64 19.13
CA ALA A 126 -13.45 -16.16 18.26
C ALA A 126 -13.56 -16.99 16.97
N LEU A 127 -12.42 -17.43 16.42
CA LEU A 127 -12.40 -18.28 15.22
C LEU A 127 -12.93 -19.69 15.51
N ALA A 128 -12.74 -20.22 16.72
CA ALA A 128 -13.23 -21.53 17.12
C ALA A 128 -14.77 -21.62 17.19
N LYS A 129 -15.46 -20.47 17.27
CA LYS A 129 -16.93 -20.39 17.22
C LYS A 129 -17.52 -20.38 15.81
N LEU A 130 -16.68 -20.24 14.78
CA LEU A 130 -17.11 -20.40 13.38
C LEU A 130 -17.23 -21.87 13.01
N SER A 131 -18.02 -22.18 11.97
CA SER A 131 -17.97 -23.50 11.35
C SER A 131 -16.60 -23.75 10.72
N ALA A 132 -16.26 -25.02 10.49
CA ALA A 132 -14.97 -25.41 9.91
C ALA A 132 -14.71 -24.72 8.55
N ASP A 133 -15.74 -24.60 7.71
CA ASP A 133 -15.65 -23.97 6.40
C ASP A 133 -15.47 -22.44 6.51
N GLU A 134 -16.28 -21.77 7.33
CA GLU A 134 -16.15 -20.33 7.56
C GLU A 134 -14.79 -19.97 8.16
N ARG A 135 -14.31 -20.78 9.10
CA ARG A 135 -13.00 -20.64 9.70
C ARG A 135 -11.90 -20.77 8.63
N ALA A 136 -11.96 -21.79 7.78
CA ALA A 136 -11.00 -21.99 6.70
C ALA A 136 -10.98 -20.82 5.70
N LEU A 137 -12.15 -20.25 5.36
CA LEU A 137 -12.25 -19.07 4.49
C LEU A 137 -11.58 -17.85 5.12
N VAL A 138 -11.87 -17.58 6.40
CA VAL A 138 -11.28 -16.45 7.13
C VAL A 138 -9.77 -16.64 7.32
N GLU A 139 -9.32 -17.82 7.71
CA GLU A 139 -7.90 -18.12 7.90
C GLU A 139 -7.12 -17.99 6.58
N ALA A 140 -7.69 -18.47 5.47
CA ALA A 140 -7.11 -18.29 4.14
C ALA A 140 -7.01 -16.81 3.74
N SER A 141 -8.05 -16.01 4.01
CA SER A 141 -8.00 -14.55 3.81
C SER A 141 -6.94 -13.88 4.68
N ILE A 142 -6.80 -14.27 5.95
CA ILE A 142 -5.78 -13.71 6.84
C ILE A 142 -4.37 -14.07 6.35
N ALA A 143 -4.17 -15.32 5.92
CA ALA A 143 -2.90 -15.77 5.34
C ALA A 143 -2.57 -15.00 4.05
N GLY A 144 -3.58 -14.79 3.19
CA GLY A 144 -3.47 -13.99 1.98
C GLY A 144 -3.11 -12.53 2.27
N ASP A 145 -3.77 -11.90 3.25
CA ASP A 145 -3.49 -10.54 3.69
C ASP A 145 -2.05 -10.40 4.21
N ARG A 146 -1.57 -11.36 5.02
CA ARG A 146 -0.18 -11.37 5.53
C ARG A 146 0.85 -11.46 4.40
N LYS A 147 0.65 -12.36 3.43
CA LYS A 147 1.53 -12.47 2.26
C LYS A 147 1.47 -11.22 1.39
N THR A 148 0.28 -10.64 1.22
CA THR A 148 0.10 -9.38 0.48
C THR A 148 0.88 -8.24 1.13
N LEU A 149 0.82 -8.10 2.45
CA LEU A 149 1.57 -7.08 3.19
C LEU A 149 3.09 -7.26 3.08
N VAL A 150 3.57 -8.51 3.04
CA VAL A 150 5.00 -8.78 2.78
C VAL A 150 5.38 -8.34 1.37
N ALA A 151 4.57 -8.65 0.36
CA ALA A 151 4.83 -8.20 -1.01
C ALA A 151 4.77 -6.66 -1.11
N ASP A 152 3.78 -6.03 -0.50
CA ASP A 152 3.61 -4.57 -0.46
C ASP A 152 4.78 -3.85 0.23
N SER A 153 5.40 -4.48 1.23
CA SER A 153 6.58 -3.94 1.92
C SER A 153 7.78 -3.69 1.00
N ALA A 154 7.82 -4.33 -0.17
CA ALA A 154 8.84 -4.08 -1.19
C ALA A 154 8.80 -2.64 -1.72
N ILE A 155 7.62 -1.98 -1.72
CA ILE A 155 7.47 -0.61 -2.20
C ILE A 155 8.20 0.37 -1.26
N PRO A 156 7.90 0.45 0.05
CA PRO A 156 8.68 1.26 0.98
C PRO A 156 10.17 0.91 1.02
N ALA A 157 10.53 -0.38 0.91
CA ALA A 157 11.93 -0.80 0.89
C ALA A 157 12.66 -0.23 -0.34
N THR A 158 12.03 -0.31 -1.51
CA THR A 158 12.57 0.27 -2.75
C THR A 158 12.69 1.79 -2.64
N MET A 159 11.69 2.46 -2.09
CA MET A 159 11.78 3.90 -1.82
C MET A 159 12.96 4.21 -0.90
N ALA A 160 13.12 3.51 0.22
CA ALA A 160 14.23 3.72 1.14
C ALA A 160 15.59 3.59 0.44
N VAL A 161 15.75 2.61 -0.45
CA VAL A 161 16.96 2.44 -1.27
C VAL A 161 17.17 3.64 -2.21
N ILE A 162 16.13 4.09 -2.92
CA ILE A 162 16.23 5.25 -3.81
C ILE A 162 16.65 6.51 -3.03
N TYR A 163 16.03 6.76 -1.88
CA TYR A 163 16.41 7.91 -1.03
C TYR A 163 17.83 7.79 -0.49
N LEU A 164 18.29 6.57 -0.15
CA LEU A 164 19.67 6.34 0.26
C LEU A 164 20.65 6.64 -0.89
N ILE A 165 20.32 6.23 -2.11
CA ILE A 165 21.12 6.56 -3.31
C ILE A 165 21.14 8.08 -3.53
N LEU A 166 19.99 8.76 -3.41
CA LEU A 166 19.92 10.23 -3.53
C LEU A 166 20.77 10.92 -2.46
N LEU A 167 20.75 10.44 -1.22
CA LEU A 167 21.57 10.98 -0.14
C LEU A 167 23.06 10.84 -0.46
N ILE A 168 23.50 9.66 -0.91
CA ILE A 168 24.89 9.42 -1.32
C ILE A 168 25.26 10.30 -2.52
N TYR A 169 24.39 10.40 -3.51
CA TYR A 169 24.58 11.26 -4.68
C TYR A 169 24.79 12.72 -4.27
N PHE A 170 23.88 13.30 -3.48
CA PHE A 170 24.02 14.68 -3.00
C PHE A 170 25.28 14.87 -2.16
N LYS A 171 25.63 13.91 -1.30
CA LYS A 171 26.88 13.94 -0.54
C LYS A 171 28.11 13.97 -1.45
N SER A 172 28.10 13.20 -2.55
CA SER A 172 29.22 13.11 -3.49
C SER A 172 29.46 14.39 -4.30
N ILE A 173 28.43 15.19 -4.57
CA ILE A 173 28.52 16.45 -5.33
C ILE A 173 28.71 17.70 -4.46
N GLY A 174 29.10 17.53 -3.19
CA GLY A 174 29.32 18.63 -2.25
C GLY A 174 28.07 19.15 -1.56
N GLY A 175 27.02 18.34 -1.49
CA GLY A 175 25.76 18.64 -0.82
C GLY A 175 24.67 19.20 -1.73
N TYR A 176 23.50 19.41 -1.14
CA TYR A 176 22.38 20.05 -1.81
C TYR A 176 22.62 21.56 -1.98
N LYS A 177 22.56 22.07 -3.21
CA LYS A 177 22.66 23.49 -3.52
C LYS A 177 21.33 23.97 -4.11
N PRO A 178 20.60 24.87 -3.42
CA PRO A 178 19.34 25.42 -3.93
C PRO A 178 19.59 26.25 -5.19
N VAL A 179 18.65 26.23 -6.13
CA VAL A 179 18.72 27.06 -7.34
C VAL A 179 18.16 28.44 -7.01
N THR A 180 19.01 29.44 -6.95
CA THR A 180 18.59 30.84 -6.83
C THR A 180 18.27 31.39 -8.21
N ILE A 181 17.10 32.00 -8.37
CA ILE A 181 16.79 32.81 -9.55
C ILE A 181 17.06 34.26 -9.19
N GLU A 182 18.06 34.86 -9.85
CA GLU A 182 18.21 36.32 -9.80
C GLU A 182 16.96 36.95 -10.41
N ALA A 183 16.33 37.87 -9.69
CA ALA A 183 15.25 38.70 -10.21
C ALA A 183 15.83 39.67 -11.25
N GLY A 184 16.07 39.16 -12.45
CA GLY A 184 16.55 39.94 -13.59
C GLY A 184 15.46 40.87 -14.10
N THR A 185 15.56 42.15 -13.72
CA THR A 185 15.24 43.35 -14.50
C THR A 185 14.90 43.09 -15.97
N SER A 186 13.62 43.19 -16.36
CA SER A 186 13.13 43.70 -17.65
C SER A 186 11.62 43.45 -17.82
N LEU A 187 10.80 44.26 -17.16
CA LEU A 187 9.56 44.72 -17.80
C LEU A 187 9.74 46.22 -17.98
N GLY A 188 9.95 46.60 -19.24
CA GLY A 188 10.41 47.91 -19.65
C GLY A 188 9.53 49.03 -19.13
N THR A 189 10.20 50.16 -18.92
CA THR A 189 9.63 51.50 -18.96
C THR A 189 8.59 51.60 -20.07
N ALA A 190 7.33 51.71 -19.69
CA ALA A 190 6.29 52.30 -20.52
C ALA A 190 5.90 53.64 -19.87
N GLU A 191 6.82 54.60 -19.95
CA GLU A 191 6.48 56.01 -19.96
C GLU A 191 6.33 56.44 -21.43
N SER A 192 5.08 56.69 -21.84
CA SER A 192 4.63 57.79 -22.71
C SER A 192 3.17 57.56 -23.10
#